data_AF-A0A5B8RKB2-F1
#
_entry.id   AF-A0A5B8RKB2-F1
#
_cell.length_a   1.000
_cell.length_b   1.000
_cell.length_c   1.000
_cell.angle_alpha   90.00
_cell.angle_beta   90.00
_cell.angle_gamma   90.00
#
_symmetry.space_group_name_H-M   'P 1'
#
loop_
_entity.id
_entity.type
_entity.pdbx_description
1 polymer ?
#
loop_
_entity_poly.entity_id
_entity_poly.type
_entity_poly.pdbx_seq_one_letter_code
_entity_poly.pdbx_strand_id
1 'polypeptide(L)'
;MAGVQLVISDAHAGLKKAVAQVLGASWQRCRVHFMRDVLAHVHKRHQSMVAAAIRTAFAQQNGAEARAQWRETAESLRSRFPKVAAMMDAAEDEVLAHTAFPAAHWSKIASTNPLERVNKEIKRRSDVVGIFPNEAAITRLVGAVVLEQSEEWQVGRCYIAKHSLAELHDEDNDEPKQIDNAA
;
A
#
# COMPACT_ATOMS: atom_id res chain seq x y z
N MET A 1 -0.51 -9.45 19.37
CA MET A 1 -1.38 -8.83 18.35
C MET A 1 -1.52 -9.83 17.22
N ALA A 2 -2.54 -10.69 17.27
CA ALA A 2 -2.78 -11.68 16.22
C ALA A 2 -3.67 -11.07 15.12
N GLY A 3 -3.54 -11.56 13.88
CA GLY A 3 -4.50 -11.28 12.79
C GLY A 3 -4.08 -10.22 11.76
N VAL A 4 -2.93 -9.56 11.87
CA VAL A 4 -2.45 -8.66 10.80
C VAL A 4 -1.85 -9.51 9.67
N GLN A 5 -2.43 -9.42 8.47
CA GLN A 5 -1.97 -10.17 7.29
C GLN A 5 -1.05 -9.36 6.37
N LEU A 6 -1.30 -8.06 6.24
CA LEU A 6 -0.57 -7.19 5.33
C LEU A 6 -0.30 -5.83 5.97
N VAL A 7 0.94 -5.37 5.86
CA VAL A 7 1.32 -3.99 6.14
C VAL A 7 1.78 -3.32 4.86
N ILE A 8 1.26 -2.12 4.59
CA ILE A 8 1.63 -1.32 3.42
C ILE A 8 2.30 -0.04 3.91
N SER A 9 3.53 0.20 3.48
CA SER A 9 4.27 1.43 3.82
C SER A 9 5.13 1.90 2.66
N ASP A 10 5.81 3.03 2.82
CA ASP A 10 6.97 3.36 2.00
C ASP A 10 8.12 2.36 2.24
N ALA A 11 9.14 2.41 1.37
CA ALA A 11 10.27 1.49 1.41
C ALA A 11 11.27 1.85 2.51
N HIS A 12 10.88 1.60 3.77
CA HIS A 12 11.75 1.78 4.92
C HIS A 12 12.22 0.42 5.48
N ALA A 13 13.51 0.13 5.35
CA ALA A 13 14.08 -1.16 5.74
C ALA A 13 13.83 -1.50 7.22
N GLY A 14 13.82 -0.49 8.10
CA GLY A 14 13.48 -0.67 9.52
C GLY A 14 12.03 -1.09 9.74
N LEU A 15 11.08 -0.57 8.95
CA LEU A 15 9.67 -0.95 9.05
C LEU A 15 9.47 -2.38 8.56
N LYS A 16 10.07 -2.76 7.43
CA LYS A 16 10.00 -4.14 6.90
C LYS A 16 10.46 -5.17 7.94
N LYS A 17 11.59 -4.90 8.61
CA LYS A 17 12.11 -5.77 9.68
C LYS A 17 11.18 -5.81 10.89
N ALA A 18 10.68 -4.65 11.34
CA ALA A 18 9.78 -4.58 12.49
C ALA A 18 8.45 -5.30 12.23
N VAL A 19 7.88 -5.18 11.03
CA VAL A 19 6.64 -5.87 10.65
C VAL A 19 6.83 -7.39 10.75
N ALA A 20 7.91 -7.92 10.18
CA ALA A 20 8.21 -9.35 10.24
C ALA A 20 8.41 -9.84 11.68
N GLN A 21 9.13 -9.08 12.52
CA GLN A 21 9.48 -9.48 13.89
C GLN A 21 8.33 -9.34 14.89
N VAL A 22 7.51 -8.29 14.75
CA VAL A 22 6.51 -7.92 15.77
C VAL A 22 5.11 -8.40 15.38
N LEU A 23 4.78 -8.34 14.09
CA LEU A 23 3.44 -8.65 13.58
C LEU A 23 3.37 -10.00 12.87
N GLY A 24 4.50 -10.53 12.38
CA GLY A 24 4.53 -11.74 11.57
C GLY A 24 3.77 -11.61 10.25
N ALA A 25 3.52 -10.38 9.79
CA ALA A 25 2.69 -10.09 8.63
C ALA A 25 3.53 -9.96 7.34
N SER A 26 2.90 -10.20 6.19
CA SER A 26 3.49 -9.83 4.90
C SER A 26 3.59 -8.31 4.76
N TRP A 27 4.53 -7.85 3.95
CA TRP A 27 4.75 -6.43 3.72
C TRP A 27 4.68 -6.09 2.23
N GLN A 28 3.99 -5.00 1.90
CA GLN A 28 3.92 -4.44 0.57
C GLN A 28 4.51 -3.02 0.54
N ARG A 29 5.35 -2.76 -0.46
CA ARG A 29 5.73 -1.40 -0.82
C ARG A 29 4.56 -0.66 -1.45
N CYS A 30 4.23 0.49 -0.90
CA CYS A 30 3.17 1.36 -1.41
C CYS A 30 3.40 1.74 -2.87
N ARG A 31 2.44 1.41 -3.75
CA ARG A 31 2.52 1.69 -5.19
C ARG A 31 2.68 3.17 -5.50
N VAL A 32 2.02 4.04 -4.75
CA VAL A 32 2.10 5.51 -4.93
C VAL A 32 3.53 5.99 -4.69
N HIS A 33 4.18 5.52 -3.62
CA HIS A 33 5.56 5.87 -3.31
C HIS A 33 6.53 5.27 -4.33
N PHE A 34 6.37 3.99 -4.70
CA PHE A 34 7.18 3.38 -5.74
C PHE A 34 7.10 4.15 -7.07
N MET A 35 5.90 4.52 -7.51
CA MET A 35 5.71 5.30 -8.74
C MET A 35 6.38 6.68 -8.64
N ARG A 36 6.33 7.34 -7.47
CA ARG A 36 7.03 8.61 -7.24
C ARG A 36 8.55 8.43 -7.36
N ASP A 37 9.10 7.39 -6.75
CA ASP A 37 10.53 7.08 -6.76
C ASP A 37 11.02 6.80 -8.18
N VAL A 38 10.27 5.99 -8.93
CA VAL A 38 10.57 5.69 -10.34
C VAL A 38 10.55 6.96 -11.19
N LEU A 39 9.49 7.76 -11.09
CA LEU A 39 9.32 8.95 -11.94
C LEU A 39 10.33 10.05 -11.63
N ALA A 40 10.91 10.07 -10.42
CA ALA A 40 12.02 10.96 -10.09
C ALA A 40 13.29 10.70 -10.93
N HIS A 41 13.43 9.50 -11.52
CA HIS A 41 14.53 9.15 -12.41
C HIS A 41 14.19 9.28 -13.90
N VAL A 42 13.01 9.82 -14.22
CA VAL A 42 12.52 9.99 -15.58
C VAL A 42 12.33 11.47 -15.88
N HIS A 43 12.90 11.93 -16.99
CA HIS A 43 12.68 13.30 -17.45
C HIS A 43 11.19 13.58 -17.66
N LYS A 44 10.70 14.75 -17.24
CA LYS A 44 9.26 15.14 -17.22
C LYS A 44 8.50 14.78 -18.50
N ARG A 45 9.11 15.02 -19.67
CA ARG A 45 8.54 14.69 -21.00
C ARG A 45 8.17 13.21 -21.21
N HIS A 46 8.80 12.28 -20.47
CA HIS A 46 8.58 10.84 -20.60
C HIS A 46 7.80 10.23 -19.43
N GLN A 47 7.56 11.00 -18.36
CA GLN A 47 6.95 10.49 -17.13
C GLN A 47 5.56 9.90 -17.37
N SER A 48 4.72 10.55 -18.18
CA SER A 48 3.39 10.03 -18.50
C SER A 48 3.43 8.67 -19.20
N MET A 49 4.38 8.49 -20.12
CA MET A 49 4.55 7.23 -20.84
C MET A 49 5.05 6.12 -19.92
N VAL A 50 6.09 6.38 -19.13
CA VAL A 50 6.62 5.39 -18.16
C VAL A 50 5.56 5.03 -17.12
N ALA A 51 4.82 6.01 -16.62
CA ALA A 51 3.75 5.77 -15.66
C ALA A 51 2.63 4.91 -16.25
N ALA A 52 2.23 5.16 -17.50
CA ALA A 52 1.23 4.35 -18.18
C ALA A 52 1.70 2.91 -18.38
N ALA A 53 2.96 2.72 -18.81
CA ALA A 53 3.55 1.40 -18.99
C ALA A 53 3.52 0.58 -17.69
N ILE A 54 3.99 1.14 -16.57
CA ILE A 54 4.00 0.42 -15.28
C ILE A 54 2.58 0.11 -14.79
N ARG A 55 1.60 0.99 -15.02
CA ARG A 55 0.20 0.74 -14.61
C ARG A 55 -0.44 -0.44 -15.33
N THR A 56 0.06 -0.86 -16.49
CA THR A 56 -0.47 -2.05 -17.17
C THR A 56 -0.33 -3.32 -16.33
N ALA A 57 0.75 -3.45 -15.55
CA ALA A 57 0.95 -4.56 -14.62
C ALA A 57 -0.09 -4.55 -13.48
N PHE A 58 -0.55 -3.37 -13.06
CA PHE A 58 -1.56 -3.22 -12.02
C PHE A 58 -3.00 -3.48 -12.48
N ALA A 59 -3.22 -3.54 -13.80
CA ALA A 59 -4.53 -3.75 -14.40
C ALA A 59 -4.85 -5.23 -14.66
N GLN A 60 -3.90 -6.13 -14.42
CA GLN A 60 -4.06 -7.57 -14.66
C GLN A 60 -5.02 -8.21 -13.65
N GLN A 61 -5.65 -9.33 -14.04
CA GLN A 61 -6.69 -9.99 -13.25
C GLN A 61 -6.16 -11.15 -12.40
N ASN A 62 -4.94 -11.63 -12.68
CA ASN A 62 -4.27 -12.64 -11.87
C ASN A 62 -2.79 -12.29 -11.61
N GLY A 63 -2.24 -12.89 -10.55
CA GLY A 63 -0.90 -12.54 -10.06
C GLY A 63 0.21 -12.93 -11.03
N ALA A 64 0.04 -14.03 -11.76
CA ALA A 64 1.00 -14.50 -12.75
C ALA A 64 1.09 -13.53 -13.94
N GLU A 65 -0.04 -13.07 -14.45
CA GLU A 65 -0.12 -12.03 -15.49
C GLU A 65 0.43 -10.70 -14.99
N ALA A 66 0.12 -10.29 -13.76
CA ALA A 66 0.68 -9.07 -13.17
C ALA A 66 2.21 -9.10 -13.15
N ARG A 67 2.81 -10.22 -12.73
CA ARG A 67 4.27 -10.42 -12.70
C ARG A 67 4.86 -10.51 -14.11
N ALA A 68 4.21 -11.23 -15.02
CA ALA A 68 4.64 -11.33 -16.41
C ALA A 68 4.66 -9.94 -17.08
N GLN A 69 3.56 -9.18 -16.97
CA GLN A 69 3.45 -7.84 -17.51
C GLN A 69 4.45 -6.87 -16.86
N TRP A 70 4.72 -7.01 -15.55
CA TRP A 70 5.73 -6.23 -14.85
C TRP A 70 7.12 -6.45 -15.44
N ARG A 71 7.53 -7.71 -15.62
CA ARG A 71 8.84 -8.08 -16.19
C ARG A 71 8.97 -7.66 -17.64
N GLU A 72 7.93 -7.83 -18.45
CA GLU A 72 7.89 -7.35 -19.83
C GLU A 72 8.03 -5.82 -19.89
N THR A 73 7.34 -5.10 -19.00
CA THR A 73 7.46 -3.65 -18.91
C THR A 73 8.87 -3.23 -18.54
N ALA A 74 9.47 -3.87 -17.52
CA ALA A 74 10.84 -3.61 -17.10
C ALA A 74 11.82 -3.82 -18.28
N GLU A 75 11.65 -4.89 -19.05
CA GLU A 75 12.47 -5.18 -20.22
C GLU A 75 12.31 -4.13 -21.32
N SER A 76 11.07 -3.75 -21.65
CA SER A 76 10.79 -2.71 -22.66
C SER A 76 11.42 -1.36 -22.31
N LEU A 77 11.53 -1.03 -21.02
CA LEU A 77 12.10 0.21 -20.53
C LEU A 77 13.62 0.13 -20.37
N ARG A 78 14.22 -1.06 -20.33
CA ARG A 78 15.61 -1.31 -19.94
C ARG A 78 16.62 -0.55 -20.79
N SER A 79 16.42 -0.51 -22.11
CA SER A 79 17.31 0.19 -23.04
C SER A 79 17.34 1.71 -22.80
N ARG A 80 16.17 2.33 -22.58
CA ARG A 80 16.04 3.79 -22.48
C ARG A 80 16.16 4.31 -21.05
N PHE A 81 15.73 3.50 -20.08
CA PHE A 81 15.67 3.83 -18.66
C PHE A 81 16.22 2.67 -17.81
N PRO A 82 17.51 2.34 -17.93
CA PRO A 82 18.11 1.18 -17.27
C PRO A 82 17.94 1.22 -15.74
N LYS A 83 18.00 2.42 -15.15
CA LYS A 83 17.76 2.60 -13.70
C LYS A 83 16.32 2.28 -13.31
N VAL A 84 15.34 2.66 -14.13
CA VAL A 84 13.93 2.34 -13.87
C VAL A 84 13.69 0.84 -13.95
N ALA A 85 14.22 0.18 -14.97
CA ALA A 85 14.13 -1.27 -15.10
C ALA A 85 14.74 -1.98 -13.87
N ALA A 86 15.94 -1.58 -13.43
CA ALA A 86 16.56 -2.14 -12.23
C ALA A 86 15.73 -1.92 -10.96
N MET A 87 15.07 -0.77 -10.82
CA MET A 87 14.15 -0.51 -9.70
C MET A 87 12.90 -1.39 -9.76
N MET A 88 12.39 -1.67 -10.96
CA MET A 88 11.26 -2.59 -11.15
C MET A 88 11.67 -4.03 -10.82
N ASP A 89 12.82 -4.49 -11.31
CA ASP A 89 13.34 -5.82 -11.02
C ASP A 89 13.48 -6.06 -9.51
N ALA A 90 14.06 -5.09 -8.78
CA ALA A 90 14.28 -5.19 -7.34
C ALA A 90 13.00 -5.08 -6.49
N ALA A 91 11.91 -4.53 -7.03
CA ALA A 91 10.70 -4.23 -6.27
C ALA A 91 9.50 -5.12 -6.66
N GLU A 92 9.68 -6.11 -7.53
CA GLU A 92 8.59 -6.95 -8.04
C GLU A 92 7.77 -7.57 -6.91
N ASP A 93 8.42 -8.34 -6.03
CA ASP A 93 7.74 -9.01 -4.92
C ASP A 93 7.16 -8.01 -3.92
N GLU A 94 7.88 -6.92 -3.68
CA GLU A 94 7.46 -5.89 -2.73
C GLU A 94 6.21 -5.14 -3.19
N VAL A 95 6.10 -4.83 -4.49
CA VAL A 95 4.99 -4.04 -5.04
C VAL A 95 3.79 -4.93 -5.38
N LEU A 96 4.04 -6.18 -5.77
CA LEU A 96 3.01 -7.14 -6.17
C LEU A 96 2.56 -8.08 -5.05
N ALA A 97 2.99 -7.87 -3.79
CA ALA A 97 2.59 -8.69 -2.64
C ALA A 97 1.06 -8.85 -2.47
N HIS A 98 0.26 -7.83 -2.79
CA HIS A 98 -1.21 -7.93 -2.79
C HIS A 98 -1.78 -9.06 -3.68
N THR A 99 -1.02 -9.55 -4.67
CA THR A 99 -1.50 -10.60 -5.58
C THR A 99 -1.73 -11.94 -4.89
N ALA A 100 -1.20 -12.12 -3.67
CA ALA A 100 -1.49 -13.27 -2.82
C ALA A 100 -2.84 -13.17 -2.08
N PHE A 101 -3.52 -12.02 -2.13
CA PHE A 101 -4.85 -11.81 -1.55
C PHE A 101 -5.95 -12.04 -2.59
N PRO A 102 -7.22 -12.25 -2.19
CA PRO A 102 -8.35 -12.33 -3.10
C PRO A 102 -8.42 -11.10 -4.03
N ALA A 103 -8.66 -11.34 -5.32
CA ALA A 103 -8.72 -10.28 -6.34
C ALA A 103 -9.74 -9.17 -6.00
N ALA A 104 -10.82 -9.52 -5.29
CA ALA A 104 -11.82 -8.58 -4.80
C ALA A 104 -11.24 -7.48 -3.88
N HIS A 105 -10.09 -7.73 -3.24
CA HIS A 105 -9.44 -6.79 -2.31
C HIS A 105 -8.37 -5.93 -2.99
N TRP A 106 -7.88 -6.30 -4.18
CA TRP A 106 -6.70 -5.67 -4.79
C TRP A 106 -6.85 -4.17 -5.00
N SER A 107 -8.00 -3.73 -5.51
CA SER A 107 -8.28 -2.30 -5.73
C SER A 107 -8.28 -1.50 -4.43
N LYS A 108 -8.71 -2.11 -3.34
CA LYS A 108 -8.74 -1.51 -2.00
C LYS A 108 -7.35 -1.47 -1.38
N ILE A 109 -6.60 -2.57 -1.47
CA ILE A 109 -5.21 -2.67 -1.01
C ILE A 109 -4.31 -1.66 -1.74
N ALA A 110 -4.55 -1.44 -3.04
CA ALA A 110 -3.75 -0.52 -3.84
C ALA A 110 -4.05 0.97 -3.58
N SER A 111 -5.20 1.31 -3.00
CA SER A 111 -5.66 2.68 -2.87
C SER A 111 -5.16 3.35 -1.60
N THR A 112 -4.63 4.56 -1.73
CA THR A 112 -4.29 5.44 -0.60
C THR A 112 -5.44 6.35 -0.18
N ASN A 113 -6.60 6.26 -0.86
CA ASN A 113 -7.75 7.17 -0.63
C ASN A 113 -8.23 7.22 0.83
N PRO A 114 -8.33 6.10 1.59
CA PRO A 114 -8.73 6.16 2.99
C PRO A 114 -7.74 6.96 3.84
N LEU A 115 -6.44 6.72 3.66
CA LEU A 115 -5.38 7.42 4.36
C LEU A 115 -5.33 8.91 3.98
N GLU A 116 -5.41 9.21 2.69
CA GLU A 116 -5.39 10.59 2.20
C GLU A 116 -6.59 11.40 2.67
N ARG A 117 -7.77 10.77 2.79
CA ARG A 117 -8.97 11.41 3.35
C ARG A 117 -8.76 11.82 4.80
N VAL A 118 -8.27 10.91 5.64
CA VAL A 118 -8.00 11.19 7.07
C VAL A 118 -6.90 12.25 7.20
N ASN A 119 -5.81 12.14 6.44
CA ASN A 119 -4.74 13.13 6.46
C ASN A 119 -5.21 14.52 6.03
N LYS A 120 -6.11 14.60 5.04
CA LYS A 120 -6.72 15.86 4.60
C LYS A 120 -7.63 16.45 5.69
N GLU A 121 -8.36 15.61 6.42
CA GLU A 121 -9.17 16.03 7.56
C GLU A 121 -8.30 16.62 8.67
N ILE A 122 -7.25 15.89 9.07
CA ILE A 122 -6.27 16.34 10.07
C ILE A 122 -5.69 17.69 9.66
N LYS A 123 -5.21 17.80 8.42
CA LYS A 123 -4.66 19.04 7.88
C LYS A 123 -5.66 20.19 7.92
N ARG A 124 -6.91 19.96 7.49
CA ARG A 124 -7.94 21.00 7.52
C ARG A 124 -8.19 21.53 8.93
N ARG A 125 -8.28 20.66 9.93
CA ARG A 125 -8.53 21.08 11.32
C ARG A 125 -7.30 21.73 11.96
N SER A 126 -6.09 21.27 11.62
CA SER A 126 -4.86 21.91 12.10
C SER A 126 -4.64 23.29 11.47
N ASP A 127 -4.98 23.48 10.20
CA ASP A 127 -4.81 24.75 9.48
C ASP A 127 -5.66 25.87 10.10
N VAL A 128 -6.82 25.54 10.69
CA VAL A 128 -7.66 26.51 11.43
C VAL A 128 -6.99 27.00 12.71
N VAL A 129 -6.25 26.12 13.40
CA VAL A 129 -5.54 26.48 14.65
C VAL A 129 -4.27 27.28 14.34
N GLY A 130 -3.57 26.94 13.26
CA GLY A 130 -2.34 27.60 12.81
C GLY A 130 -1.12 27.25 13.68
N ILE A 131 -1.09 27.73 14.94
CA ILE A 131 0.01 27.51 15.88
C ILE A 131 -0.53 26.85 17.16
N PHE A 132 0.05 25.72 17.53
CA PHE A 132 -0.31 25.01 18.75
C PHE A 132 0.55 25.45 19.94
N PRO A 133 -0.04 25.58 21.15
CA PRO A 133 0.70 26.04 22.33
C PRO A 133 1.64 24.98 22.92
N ASN A 134 1.43 23.70 22.61
CA ASN A 134 2.28 22.57 23.02
C ASN A 134 1.92 21.30 22.24
N GLU A 135 2.75 20.27 22.37
CA GLU A 135 2.56 18.96 21.73
C GLU A 135 1.24 18.28 22.17
N ALA A 136 0.89 18.37 23.46
CA ALA A 136 -0.35 17.76 23.94
C ALA A 136 -1.60 18.35 23.26
N ALA A 137 -1.58 19.63 22.86
CA ALA A 137 -2.68 20.26 22.15
C ALA A 137 -2.87 19.68 20.74
N ILE A 138 -1.79 19.45 19.98
CA ILE A 138 -1.89 18.83 18.66
C ILE A 138 -2.29 17.36 18.76
N THR A 139 -1.74 16.61 19.72
CA THR A 139 -2.11 15.21 19.98
C THR A 139 -3.59 15.08 20.28
N ARG A 140 -4.18 16.00 21.07
CA ARG A 140 -5.63 15.99 21.34
C ARG A 140 -6.45 16.24 20.07
N LEU A 141 -6.07 17.20 19.23
CA LEU A 141 -6.81 17.49 17.99
C LEU A 141 -6.74 16.32 17.00
N VAL A 142 -5.53 15.79 16.77
CA VAL A 142 -5.33 14.64 15.87
C VAL A 142 -6.05 13.41 16.43
N GLY A 143 -5.93 13.16 17.73
CA GLY A 143 -6.62 12.07 18.41
C GLY A 143 -8.14 12.16 18.27
N ALA A 144 -8.72 13.35 18.45
CA ALA A 144 -10.15 13.57 18.25
C ALA A 144 -10.61 13.26 16.81
N VAL A 145 -9.83 13.66 15.79
CA VAL A 145 -10.14 13.35 14.38
C VAL A 145 -10.10 11.84 14.11
N VAL A 146 -9.08 11.14 14.64
CA VAL A 146 -8.95 9.69 14.44
C VAL A 146 -10.04 8.92 15.19
N LEU A 147 -10.43 9.37 16.38
CA LEU A 147 -11.56 8.80 17.13
C LEU A 147 -12.87 8.93 16.36
N GLU A 148 -13.18 10.13 15.87
CA GLU A 148 -14.37 10.40 15.04
C GLU A 148 -14.39 9.49 13.80
N GLN A 149 -13.25 9.35 13.09
CA GLN A 149 -13.17 8.45 11.96
C GLN A 149 -13.37 6.98 12.34
N SER A 150 -12.87 6.56 13.50
CA SER A 150 -13.06 5.20 14.01
C SER A 150 -14.52 4.92 14.34
N GLU A 151 -15.22 5.87 14.97
CA GLU A 151 -16.66 5.77 15.28
C GLU A 151 -17.48 5.64 14.00
N GLU A 152 -17.20 6.45 12.98
CA GLU A 152 -17.83 6.33 11.66
C GLU A 152 -17.64 4.94 11.04
N TRP A 153 -16.47 4.32 11.21
CA TRP A 153 -16.20 2.98 10.65
C TRP A 153 -16.82 1.84 11.46
N GLN A 154 -17.10 2.07 12.74
CA GLN A 154 -17.80 1.09 13.58
C GLN A 154 -19.29 1.03 13.27
N VAL A 155 -19.90 2.18 12.97
CA VAL A 155 -21.35 2.28 12.69
C VAL A 155 -21.65 2.19 11.19
N GLY A 156 -20.74 2.71 10.35
CA GLY A 156 -20.87 2.74 8.89
C GLY A 156 -20.25 1.55 8.16
N ARG A 157 -20.12 1.68 6.84
CA ARG A 157 -19.51 0.64 5.99
C ARG A 157 -17.98 0.69 6.13
N CYS A 158 -17.40 -0.36 6.72
CA CYS A 158 -15.95 -0.52 6.76
C CYS A 158 -15.35 -0.59 5.33
N TYR A 159 -14.11 -0.12 5.19
CA TYR A 159 -13.45 -0.04 3.88
C TYR A 159 -13.35 -1.40 3.17
N ILE A 160 -12.93 -2.44 3.90
CA ILE A 160 -13.09 -3.85 3.52
C ILE A 160 -14.19 -4.45 4.39
N ALA A 161 -15.16 -5.12 3.77
CA ALA A 161 -16.28 -5.70 4.50
C ALA A 161 -15.81 -6.93 5.28
N LYS A 162 -16.26 -7.07 6.53
CA LYS A 162 -15.85 -8.16 7.42
C LYS A 162 -16.09 -9.56 6.82
N HIS A 163 -17.23 -9.78 6.17
CA HIS A 163 -17.53 -11.06 5.51
C HIS A 163 -16.53 -11.42 4.41
N SER A 164 -15.97 -10.43 3.71
CA SER A 164 -15.00 -10.67 2.64
C SER A 164 -13.59 -10.90 3.20
N LEU A 165 -13.31 -10.45 4.43
CA LEU A 165 -12.09 -10.82 5.14
C LEU A 165 -12.14 -12.25 5.67
N ALA A 166 -13.33 -12.81 5.93
CA ALA A 166 -13.47 -14.20 6.34
C ALA A 166 -12.91 -15.18 5.29
N GLU A 167 -12.89 -14.82 4.01
CA GLU A 167 -12.26 -15.60 2.92
C GLU A 167 -10.74 -15.84 3.14
N LEU A 168 -10.10 -15.02 3.97
CA LEU A 168 -8.68 -15.10 4.34
C LEU A 168 -8.40 -16.07 5.49
N HIS A 169 -9.43 -16.47 6.23
CA HIS A 169 -9.37 -17.43 7.34
C HIS A 169 -9.95 -18.76 6.86
N ASP A 170 -9.28 -19.90 7.11
CA ASP A 170 -9.90 -21.20 6.87
C ASP A 170 -10.90 -21.50 8.01
N GLU A 171 -12.06 -22.05 7.67
CA GLU A 171 -13.16 -22.31 8.63
C GLU A 171 -12.80 -23.34 9.73
N ASP A 172 -11.65 -24.03 9.62
CA ASP A 172 -11.24 -25.10 10.55
C ASP A 172 -10.00 -24.80 11.40
N ASN A 173 -9.42 -23.60 11.31
CA ASN A 173 -8.36 -23.19 12.23
C ASN A 173 -8.34 -21.67 12.36
N ASP A 174 -8.28 -21.17 13.59
CA ASP A 174 -8.04 -19.75 13.94
C ASP A 174 -6.64 -19.26 13.48
N GLU A 175 -5.98 -19.98 12.58
CA GLU A 175 -4.69 -19.66 11.98
C GLU A 175 -4.89 -19.02 10.60
N PRO A 176 -4.24 -17.88 10.33
CA PRO A 176 -4.31 -17.25 9.02
C PRO A 176 -3.66 -18.13 7.94
N LYS A 177 -4.23 -18.10 6.72
CA LYS A 177 -3.63 -18.74 5.55
C LYS A 177 -2.18 -18.28 5.42
N GLN A 178 -1.26 -19.25 5.37
CA GLN A 178 0.15 -18.97 5.20
C GLN A 178 0.35 -18.31 3.83
N ILE A 179 0.58 -17.00 3.85
CA ILE A 179 0.92 -16.24 2.65
C ILE A 179 2.39 -16.57 2.37
N ASP A 180 2.63 -17.39 1.34
CA ASP A 180 3.98 -17.72 0.90
C ASP A 180 4.75 -16.44 0.57
N ASN A 181 5.65 -16.07 1.48
CA ASN A 181 6.62 -15.01 1.23
C ASN A 181 7.62 -15.55 0.22
N ALA A 182 7.64 -14.97 -0.98
CA ALA A 182 8.84 -15.01 -1.82
C ALA A 182 9.95 -14.31 -1.03
N ALA A 183 10.98 -15.09 -0.68
CA ALA A 183 12.13 -14.70 0.14
C ALA A 183 12.96 -13.58 -0.51
#